data_AF-A0A2S9FIR6-F1
#
_entry.id   AF-A0A2S9FIR6-F1
#
_cell.length_a   1.000
_cell.length_b   1.000
_cell.length_c   1.000
_cell.angle_alpha   90.00
_cell.angle_beta   90.00
_cell.angle_gamma   90.00
#
_symmetry.space_group_name_H-M   'P 1'
#
loop_
_entity.id
_entity.type
_entity.pdbx_description
1 polymer ?
#
loop_
_entity_poly.entity_id
_entity_poly.type
_entity_poly.pdbx_seq_one_letter_code
_entity_poly.pdbx_strand_id
1 'polypeptide(L)'
;MVRAQAAESEQNRTLTPAAVEAMWSSGLMSAFNPVAAGGVEPTFPEMIETWIEMAWQDGSFGWVGIANLPSSFAAATYLPDDGFAEVFTANANHVTMGGQFFPNGQGVTVEGGYRL
;
A
#
# COMPACT_ATOMS: atom_id res chain seq x y z
N MET A 1 -13.62 1.95 14.07
CA MET A 1 -12.91 3.25 14.16
C MET A 1 -12.95 3.98 12.82
N VAL A 2 -12.55 3.34 11.71
CA VAL A 2 -12.54 3.96 10.37
C VAL A 2 -13.92 4.46 9.94
N ARG A 3 -15.00 3.72 10.20
CA ARG A 3 -16.37 4.18 9.89
C ARG A 3 -16.72 5.56 10.48
N ALA A 4 -16.19 5.91 11.66
CA ALA A 4 -16.43 7.23 12.27
C ALA A 4 -15.68 8.37 11.55
N GLN A 5 -14.66 8.03 10.75
CA GLN A 5 -13.84 8.95 9.98
C GLN A 5 -14.35 9.16 8.54
N ALA A 6 -15.35 8.38 8.11
CA ALA A 6 -15.81 8.36 6.71
C ALA A 6 -16.31 9.72 6.23
N ALA A 7 -17.16 10.40 7.02
CA ALA A 7 -17.71 11.70 6.64
C ALA A 7 -16.63 12.79 6.49
N GLU A 8 -15.62 12.78 7.36
CA GLU A 8 -14.50 13.73 7.27
C GLU A 8 -13.57 13.36 6.11
N SER A 9 -13.31 12.08 5.88
CA SER A 9 -12.50 11.62 4.74
C SER A 9 -13.13 12.04 3.40
N GLU A 10 -14.45 11.90 3.29
CA GLU A 10 -15.22 12.35 2.12
C GLU A 10 -15.08 13.86 1.91
N GLN A 11 -15.25 14.67 2.97
CA GLN A 11 -15.09 16.12 2.91
C GLN A 11 -13.66 16.53 2.50
N ASN A 12 -12.65 15.84 3.02
CA ASN A 12 -11.25 16.11 2.73
C ASN A 12 -10.82 15.62 1.34
N ARG A 13 -11.62 14.72 0.72
CA ARG A 13 -11.26 13.98 -0.50
C ARG A 13 -9.96 13.18 -0.35
N THR A 14 -9.69 12.73 0.87
CA THR A 14 -8.56 11.88 1.25
C THR A 14 -8.84 11.29 2.63
N LEU A 15 -8.24 10.14 2.96
CA LEU A 15 -8.40 9.54 4.29
C LEU A 15 -7.93 10.50 5.39
N THR A 16 -8.63 10.52 6.52
CA THR A 16 -8.17 11.30 7.68
C THR A 16 -6.83 10.76 8.18
N PRO A 17 -5.98 11.62 8.77
CA PRO A 17 -4.74 11.17 9.42
C PRO A 17 -5.00 10.05 10.45
N ALA A 18 -6.10 10.14 11.21
CA ALA A 18 -6.45 9.11 12.19
C ALA A 18 -6.74 7.74 11.55
N ALA A 19 -7.36 7.70 10.37
CA ALA A 19 -7.56 6.45 9.64
C ALA A 19 -6.24 5.87 9.11
N VAL A 20 -5.32 6.71 8.64
CA VAL A 20 -3.99 6.28 8.19
C VAL A 20 -3.15 5.77 9.36
N GLU A 21 -3.12 6.48 10.48
CA GLU A 21 -2.43 6.05 11.70
C GLU A 21 -2.99 4.73 12.26
N ALA A 22 -4.30 4.51 12.12
CA ALA A 22 -4.91 3.23 12.47
C ALA A 22 -4.37 2.07 11.63
N MET A 23 -4.11 2.28 10.34
CA MET A 23 -3.53 1.25 9.48
C MET A 23 -2.09 0.92 9.89
N TRP A 24 -1.30 1.94 10.22
CA TRP A 24 0.07 1.74 10.68
C TRP A 24 0.13 1.04 12.03
N SER A 25 -0.60 1.57 13.02
CA SER A 25 -0.60 1.02 14.39
C SER A 25 -1.19 -0.39 14.50
N SER A 26 -2.07 -0.79 13.57
CA SER A 26 -2.60 -2.16 13.50
C SER A 26 -1.74 -3.12 12.68
N GLY A 27 -0.72 -2.62 11.96
CA GLY A 27 0.06 -3.41 11.01
C GLY A 27 -0.64 -3.68 9.67
N LEU A 28 -1.88 -3.21 9.48
CA LEU A 28 -2.64 -3.41 8.25
C LEU A 28 -1.92 -2.82 7.02
N MET A 29 -1.21 -1.70 7.19
CA MET A 29 -0.54 -1.01 6.07
C MET A 29 0.53 -1.88 5.37
N SER A 30 1.20 -2.76 6.12
CA SER A 30 2.24 -3.67 5.59
C SER A 30 1.78 -5.12 5.51
N ALA A 31 0.56 -5.45 5.92
CA ALA A 31 0.12 -6.82 6.17
C ALA A 31 0.37 -7.78 4.98
N PHE A 32 0.22 -7.30 3.75
CA PHE A 32 0.35 -8.14 2.55
C PHE A 32 1.76 -8.21 2.00
N ASN A 33 2.71 -7.45 2.53
CA ASN A 33 4.10 -7.52 2.11
C ASN A 33 4.72 -8.88 2.51
N PRO A 34 5.84 -9.27 1.88
CA PRO A 34 6.68 -10.36 2.37
C PRO A 34 7.17 -10.10 3.81
N VAL A 35 7.51 -11.16 4.55
CA VAL A 35 8.03 -11.04 5.93
C VAL A 35 9.27 -10.12 5.99
N ALA A 36 10.14 -10.19 4.98
CA ALA A 36 11.33 -9.34 4.90
C ALA A 36 10.99 -7.84 4.85
N ALA A 37 9.82 -7.47 4.33
CA ALA A 37 9.30 -6.10 4.25
C ALA A 37 8.26 -5.80 5.35
N GLY A 38 8.25 -6.58 6.44
CA GLY A 38 7.40 -6.33 7.61
C GLY A 38 5.94 -6.70 7.45
N GLY A 39 5.61 -7.58 6.50
CA GLY A 39 4.26 -8.13 6.37
C GLY A 39 4.09 -9.50 7.05
N VAL A 40 2.91 -10.09 6.87
CA VAL A 40 2.50 -11.34 7.53
C VAL A 40 2.16 -12.46 6.54
N GLU A 41 2.31 -12.22 5.24
CA GLU A 41 2.08 -13.19 4.16
C GLU A 41 0.75 -13.97 4.30
N PRO A 42 -0.40 -13.25 4.36
CA PRO A 42 -1.70 -13.90 4.54
C PRO A 42 -2.04 -14.80 3.35
N THR A 43 -2.89 -15.78 3.61
CA THR A 43 -3.50 -16.59 2.56
C THR A 43 -4.42 -15.74 1.69
N PHE A 44 -4.65 -16.17 0.45
CA PHE A 44 -5.54 -15.44 -0.46
C PHE A 44 -6.96 -15.22 0.11
N PRO A 45 -7.62 -16.20 0.77
CA PRO A 45 -8.90 -15.95 1.45
C PRO A 45 -8.82 -14.84 2.50
N GLU A 46 -7.80 -14.84 3.36
CA GLU A 46 -7.60 -13.80 4.39
C GLU A 46 -7.41 -12.41 3.76
N MET A 47 -6.72 -12.33 2.62
CA MET A 47 -6.60 -11.08 1.86
C MET A 47 -7.97 -10.56 1.38
N ILE A 48 -8.79 -11.45 0.80
CA ILE A 48 -10.13 -11.11 0.31
C ILE A 48 -11.03 -10.65 1.47
N GLU A 49 -11.05 -11.40 2.57
CA GLU A 49 -11.82 -11.06 3.77
C GLU A 49 -11.39 -9.71 4.35
N THR A 50 -10.08 -9.44 4.39
CA THR A 50 -9.53 -8.14 4.82
C THR A 50 -10.06 -7.00 3.95
N TRP A 51 -10.02 -7.12 2.61
CA TRP A 51 -10.55 -6.08 1.74
C TRP A 51 -12.05 -5.88 1.87
N ILE A 52 -12.82 -6.96 2.04
CA ILE A 52 -14.27 -6.88 2.29
C ILE A 52 -14.53 -6.09 3.57
N GLU A 53 -13.82 -6.39 4.66
CA GLU A 53 -13.99 -5.69 5.93
C GLU A 53 -13.54 -4.22 5.87
N MET A 54 -12.49 -3.92 5.09
CA MET A 54 -12.10 -2.53 4.83
C MET A 54 -13.23 -1.79 4.10
N ALA A 55 -13.75 -2.35 2.99
CA ALA A 55 -14.81 -1.75 2.20
C ALA A 55 -16.13 -1.59 2.96
N TRP A 56 -16.43 -2.51 3.89
CA TRP A 56 -17.62 -2.43 4.75
C TRP A 56 -17.56 -1.28 5.77
N GLN A 57 -16.36 -0.86 6.15
CA GLN A 57 -16.18 0.28 7.04
C GLN A 57 -16.27 1.61 6.30
N ASP A 58 -15.64 1.71 5.14
CA ASP A 58 -15.66 2.85 4.24
C ASP A 58 -15.19 2.45 2.83
N GLY A 59 -15.86 2.93 1.79
CA GLY A 59 -15.55 2.55 0.41
C GLY A 59 -14.17 3.03 -0.05
N SER A 60 -13.78 4.25 0.35
CA SER A 60 -12.47 4.82 0.00
C SER A 60 -11.33 4.09 0.74
N PHE A 61 -11.58 3.67 1.98
CA PHE A 61 -10.67 2.83 2.75
C PHE A 61 -10.47 1.46 2.10
N GLY A 62 -11.56 0.80 1.67
CA GLY A 62 -11.48 -0.43 0.88
C GLY A 62 -10.68 -0.26 -0.41
N TRP A 63 -10.86 0.87 -1.10
CA TRP A 63 -10.10 1.19 -2.31
C TRP A 63 -8.61 1.40 -2.04
N VAL A 64 -8.24 2.09 -0.95
CA VAL A 64 -6.84 2.19 -0.49
C VAL A 64 -6.26 0.80 -0.21
N GLY A 65 -7.07 -0.11 0.32
CA GLY A 65 -6.71 -1.52 0.46
C GLY A 65 -6.21 -2.16 -0.83
N ILE A 66 -6.89 -1.93 -1.95
CA ILE A 66 -6.54 -2.50 -3.25
C ILE A 66 -5.43 -1.71 -3.96
N ALA A 67 -5.38 -0.39 -3.75
CA ALA A 67 -4.40 0.46 -4.42
C ALA A 67 -3.02 0.40 -3.76
N ASN A 68 -2.94 0.38 -2.43
CA ASN A 68 -1.68 0.52 -1.70
C ASN A 68 -1.03 -0.81 -1.34
N LEU A 69 -1.78 -1.74 -0.75
CA LEU A 69 -1.23 -2.98 -0.19
C LEU A 69 -0.63 -3.88 -1.29
N PRO A 70 -1.31 -4.13 -2.43
CA PRO A 70 -0.69 -4.83 -3.57
C PRO A 70 0.51 -4.11 -4.16
N SER A 71 0.54 -2.77 -4.12
CA SER A 71 1.63 -2.00 -4.72
C SER A 71 2.90 -2.08 -3.92
N SER A 72 2.81 -1.95 -2.58
CA SER A 72 3.94 -2.21 -1.70
C SER A 72 4.39 -3.67 -1.77
N PHE A 73 3.46 -4.62 -1.84
CA PHE A 73 3.78 -6.04 -2.02
C PHE A 73 4.56 -6.28 -3.32
N ALA A 74 4.10 -5.72 -4.43
CA ALA A 74 4.75 -5.88 -5.73
C ALA A 74 6.17 -5.29 -5.71
N ALA A 75 6.34 -4.08 -5.17
CA ALA A 75 7.66 -3.48 -5.03
C ALA A 75 8.58 -4.31 -4.11
N ALA A 76 8.08 -4.76 -2.96
CA ALA A 76 8.82 -5.59 -2.02
C ALA A 76 9.23 -6.96 -2.61
N THR A 77 8.45 -7.47 -3.57
CA THR A 77 8.68 -8.80 -4.16
C THR A 77 9.59 -8.74 -5.39
N TYR A 78 9.50 -7.68 -6.20
CA TYR A 78 10.11 -7.65 -7.53
C TYR A 78 11.30 -6.70 -7.66
N LEU A 79 11.55 -5.81 -6.69
CA LEU A 79 12.79 -5.03 -6.69
C LEU A 79 14.00 -5.95 -6.50
N PRO A 80 15.12 -5.70 -7.20
CA PRO A 80 16.41 -6.32 -6.86
C PRO A 80 16.82 -5.98 -5.42
N ASP A 81 17.70 -6.79 -4.82
CA ASP A 81 18.14 -6.65 -3.42
C ASP A 81 18.55 -5.22 -3.05
N ASP A 82 19.34 -4.54 -3.88
CA ASP A 82 19.76 -3.15 -3.63
C ASP A 82 18.57 -2.18 -3.60
N GLY A 83 17.61 -2.35 -4.52
CA GLY A 83 16.39 -1.55 -4.55
C GLY A 83 15.44 -1.87 -3.40
N PHE A 84 15.34 -3.13 -3.00
CA PHE A 84 14.60 -3.53 -1.81
C PHE A 84 15.21 -2.91 -0.54
N ALA A 85 16.54 -2.96 -0.41
CA ALA A 85 17.25 -2.39 0.73
C ALA A 85 17.06 -0.86 0.79
N GLU A 86 17.16 -0.18 -0.35
CA GLU A 86 16.94 1.27 -0.48
C GLU A 86 15.51 1.67 -0.09
N VAL A 87 14.50 0.98 -0.62
CA VAL A 87 13.11 1.35 -0.40
C VAL A 87 12.63 0.90 0.97
N PHE A 88 12.82 -0.35 1.36
CA PHE A 88 12.21 -0.94 2.54
C PHE A 88 13.14 -0.90 3.77
N THR A 89 14.30 -1.56 3.71
CA THR A 89 15.15 -1.74 4.89
C THR A 89 15.71 -0.41 5.41
N ALA A 90 16.14 0.48 4.53
CA ALA A 90 16.62 1.82 4.90
C ALA A 90 15.54 2.70 5.56
N ASN A 91 14.26 2.36 5.35
CA ASN A 91 13.11 3.07 5.90
C ASN A 91 12.39 2.27 6.99
N ALA A 92 13.09 1.34 7.66
CA ALA A 92 12.57 0.50 8.74
C ALA A 92 11.27 -0.25 8.38
N ASN A 93 11.10 -0.59 7.10
CA ASN A 93 9.89 -1.18 6.52
C ASN A 93 8.60 -0.35 6.72
N HIS A 94 8.70 0.91 7.16
CA HIS A 94 7.57 1.81 7.34
C HIS A 94 7.26 2.57 6.04
N VAL A 95 6.89 1.82 4.99
CA VAL A 95 6.71 2.32 3.62
C VAL A 95 5.34 1.94 3.08
N THR A 96 4.65 2.89 2.48
CA THR A 96 3.45 2.65 1.66
C THR A 96 3.70 3.12 0.24
N MET A 97 2.91 2.63 -0.71
CA MET A 97 3.08 2.95 -2.12
C MET A 97 1.73 3.19 -2.77
N GLY A 98 1.59 4.28 -3.52
CA GLY A 98 0.44 4.50 -4.38
C GLY A 98 0.58 3.69 -5.66
N GLY A 99 -0.42 2.86 -5.99
CA GLY A 99 -0.45 2.08 -7.22
C GLY A 99 -1.33 2.68 -8.29
N GLN A 100 -0.77 2.94 -9.47
CA GLN A 100 -1.52 3.11 -10.71
C GLN A 100 -0.76 2.41 -11.84
N PHE A 101 -1.23 1.21 -12.20
CA PHE A 101 -0.55 0.36 -13.19
C PHE A 101 -1.01 0.59 -14.63
N PHE A 102 -1.90 1.56 -14.85
CA PHE A 102 -2.24 1.98 -16.20
C PHE A 102 -1.07 2.77 -16.82
N PRO A 103 -0.53 2.34 -17.99
CA PRO A 103 0.68 2.93 -18.57
C PRO A 103 0.39 4.26 -19.29
N ASN A 104 0.09 5.30 -18.52
CA ASN A 104 -0.24 6.64 -19.03
C ASN A 104 0.99 7.45 -19.51
N GLY A 105 2.19 7.08 -19.05
CA GLY A 105 3.44 7.78 -19.36
C GLY A 105 4.22 7.14 -20.52
N GLN A 106 5.23 7.86 -21.02
CA GLN A 106 6.22 7.34 -21.96
C GLN A 106 7.60 7.42 -21.32
N GLY A 107 8.41 6.36 -21.49
CA GLY A 107 9.81 6.36 -21.07
C GLY A 107 10.73 6.22 -22.27
N VAL A 108 11.90 6.85 -22.20
CA VAL A 108 12.99 6.63 -23.16
C VAL A 108 14.16 5.95 -22.47
N THR A 109 14.73 4.92 -23.11
CA THR A 109 15.96 4.27 -22.63
C THR A 109 17.13 5.25 -22.73
N VAL A 110 17.92 5.34 -21.66
CA VAL A 110 19.16 6.11 -21.59
C VAL A 110 20.27 5.22 -21.01
N GLU A 111 21.52 5.69 -21.05
CA GLU A 111 22.62 4.97 -20.37
C GLU A 111 22.29 4.86 -18.87
N GLY A 112 22.34 3.65 -18.32
CA GLY A 112 22.05 3.38 -16.92
C GLY A 112 20.56 3.33 -16.52
N GLY A 113 19.61 3.46 -17.45
CA GLY A 113 18.19 3.26 -17.12
C GLY A 113 17.19 3.91 -18.08
N TYR A 114 16.18 4.57 -17.51
CA TYR A 114 15.08 5.19 -18.24
C TYR A 114 14.88 6.64 -17.78
N ARG A 115 14.53 7.53 -18.71
CA ARG A 115 13.94 8.84 -18.40
C ARG A 115 12.44 8.76 -18.68
N LEU A 116 11.65 8.99 -17.63
CA LEU A 116 10.19 9.05 -17.66
C LEU A 116 9.69 10.48 -17.92
#